data_AF-A0A100WT75-F1
#
_entry.id   AF-A0A100WT75-F1
#
_cell.length_a   1.000
_cell.length_b   1.000
_cell.length_c   1.000
_cell.angle_alpha   90.00
_cell.angle_beta   90.00
_cell.angle_gamma   90.00
#
_symmetry.space_group_name_H-M   'P 1'
#
loop_
_entity.id
_entity.type
_entity.pdbx_description
1 polymer ?
#
loop_
_entity_poly.entity_id
_entity_poly.type
_entity_poly.pdbx_seq_one_letter_code
_entity_poly.pdbx_strand_id
1 'polypeptide(L)'
;MNFVVARRLEKWPNAQSRAEAARMLDSGASLSEVLGRYPDAVPNRWKGKPVEPARRVIYAYYALLQEIQGEPDIDPADAAKVETIIRDEGIALACIRTGSALTRYRNEWPPLRWYRDQAPESWTSEYEALLRAGSGEH
;
A
#
# COMPACT_ATOMS: atom_id res chain seq x y z
N MET A 1 2.83 19.67 0.80
CA MET A 1 2.70 18.19 0.87
C MET A 1 3.82 17.58 0.05
N ASN A 2 4.61 16.70 0.66
CA ASN A 2 5.68 15.97 -0.04
C ASN A 2 5.08 15.14 -1.20
N PHE A 3 5.76 15.13 -2.36
CA PHE A 3 5.28 14.42 -3.55
C PHE A 3 5.10 12.91 -3.33
N VAL A 4 5.94 12.29 -2.51
CA VAL A 4 5.86 10.86 -2.22
C VAL A 4 4.65 10.56 -1.35
N VAL A 5 4.39 11.41 -0.34
CA VAL A 5 3.18 11.34 0.48
C VAL A 5 1.95 11.45 -0.42
N ALA A 6 1.91 12.49 -1.26
CA ALA A 6 0.80 12.71 -2.19
C ALA A 6 0.52 11.47 -3.05
N ARG A 7 1.56 10.85 -3.65
CA ARG A 7 1.41 9.66 -4.49
C ARG A 7 0.95 8.41 -3.76
N ARG A 8 1.32 8.26 -2.49
CA ARG A 8 0.85 7.14 -1.67
C ARG A 8 -0.63 7.32 -1.32
N LEU A 9 -1.00 8.52 -0.87
CA LEU A 9 -2.39 8.82 -0.52
C LEU A 9 -3.32 8.80 -1.75
N GLU A 10 -2.82 9.15 -2.94
CA GLU A 10 -3.56 9.03 -4.22
C GLU A 10 -4.05 7.59 -4.50
N LYS A 11 -3.40 6.58 -3.91
CA LYS A 11 -3.79 5.17 -4.07
C LYS A 11 -5.07 4.79 -3.34
N TRP A 12 -5.47 5.61 -2.37
CA TRP A 12 -6.71 5.48 -1.63
C TRP A 12 -7.38 6.85 -1.63
N PRO A 13 -8.11 7.22 -2.70
CA PRO A 13 -8.49 8.61 -2.96
C PRO A 13 -9.43 9.23 -1.92
N ASN A 14 -10.34 8.43 -1.36
CA ASN A 14 -11.31 8.91 -0.38
C ASN A 14 -10.64 9.11 0.99
N ALA A 15 -10.35 10.37 1.34
CA ALA A 15 -9.64 10.73 2.56
C ALA A 15 -10.37 10.32 3.85
N GLN A 16 -11.70 10.38 3.88
CA GLN A 16 -12.47 10.01 5.07
C GLN A 16 -12.32 8.51 5.37
N SER A 17 -12.61 7.66 4.39
CA SER A 17 -12.46 6.21 4.55
C SER A 17 -11.01 5.80 4.83
N ARG A 18 -10.04 6.53 4.25
CA ARG A 18 -8.62 6.30 4.49
C ARG A 18 -8.25 6.58 5.94
N ALA A 19 -8.69 7.72 6.49
CA ALA A 19 -8.43 8.09 7.88
C ALA A 19 -9.09 7.12 8.86
N GLU A 20 -10.31 6.65 8.57
CA GLU A 20 -10.99 5.62 9.37
C GLU A 20 -10.24 4.28 9.33
N ALA A 21 -9.87 3.81 8.14
CA ALA A 21 -9.10 2.58 7.93
C ALA A 21 -7.71 2.64 8.59
N ALA A 22 -7.04 3.79 8.51
CA ALA A 22 -5.75 4.02 9.16
C ALA A 22 -5.86 3.91 10.67
N ARG A 23 -6.89 4.50 11.29
CA ARG A 23 -7.15 4.35 12.74
C ARG A 23 -7.43 2.90 13.12
N MET A 24 -8.17 2.15 12.30
CA MET A 24 -8.42 0.73 12.55
C MET A 24 -7.11 -0.06 12.57
N LEU A 25 -6.26 0.13 11.55
CA LEU A 25 -4.95 -0.52 11.45
C LEU A 25 -4.05 -0.16 12.64
N ASP A 26 -3.98 1.13 13.00
CA ASP A 26 -3.19 1.63 14.13
C ASP A 26 -3.70 1.10 15.49
N SER A 27 -5.00 0.85 15.61
CA SER A 27 -5.60 0.22 16.80
C SER A 27 -5.43 -1.31 16.88
N GLY A 28 -4.75 -1.91 15.89
CA GLY A 28 -4.38 -3.34 15.90
C GLY A 28 -5.25 -4.26 15.03
N ALA A 29 -6.19 -3.71 14.24
CA ALA A 29 -6.90 -4.53 13.24
C ALA A 29 -5.92 -5.05 12.19
N SER A 30 -6.14 -6.27 11.70
CA SER A 30 -5.31 -6.82 10.63
C SER A 30 -5.58 -6.11 9.29
N LEU A 31 -4.59 -6.13 8.39
CA LEU A 31 -4.74 -5.54 7.07
C LEU A 31 -5.91 -6.16 6.28
N SER A 32 -6.08 -7.48 6.37
CA SER A 32 -7.21 -8.18 5.74
C SER A 32 -8.58 -7.69 6.25
N GLU A 33 -8.75 -7.52 7.57
CA GLU A 33 -9.99 -6.99 8.15
C GLU A 33 -10.28 -5.56 7.67
N VAL A 34 -9.27 -4.69 7.64
CA VAL A 34 -9.40 -3.32 7.15
C VAL A 34 -9.82 -3.29 5.68
N LEU A 35 -9.18 -4.11 4.83
CA LEU A 35 -9.52 -4.15 3.40
C LEU A 35 -10.88 -4.79 3.14
N GLY A 36 -11.29 -5.77 3.94
CA GLY A 36 -12.62 -6.35 3.89
C GLY A 36 -13.72 -5.34 4.24
N ARG A 37 -13.42 -4.36 5.11
CA ARG A 37 -14.35 -3.27 5.47
C ARG A 37 -14.48 -2.21 4.38
N TYR A 38 -13.43 -2.00 3.57
CA TYR A 38 -13.34 -0.97 2.55
C TYR A 38 -12.93 -1.53 1.17
N PRO A 39 -13.70 -2.47 0.60
CA PRO A 39 -13.29 -3.17 -0.63
C PRO A 39 -13.18 -2.23 -1.84
N ASP A 40 -13.97 -1.15 -1.91
CA ASP A 40 -13.98 -0.25 -3.06
C ASP A 40 -12.99 0.92 -2.96
N ALA A 41 -12.25 1.00 -1.85
CA ALA A 41 -11.50 2.21 -1.54
C ALA A 41 -10.18 2.36 -2.33
N VAL A 42 -9.68 1.27 -2.90
CA VAL A 42 -8.49 1.25 -3.77
C VAL A 42 -8.90 0.92 -5.20
N PRO A 43 -8.59 1.77 -6.19
CA PRO A 43 -8.98 1.54 -7.58
C PRO A 43 -8.51 0.20 -8.15
N ASN A 44 -9.40 -0.51 -8.84
CA ASN A 44 -9.08 -1.74 -9.57
C ASN A 44 -8.33 -1.49 -10.90
N ARG A 45 -8.26 -0.22 -11.34
CA ARG A 45 -7.45 0.24 -12.47
C ARG A 45 -6.51 1.36 -12.04
N TRP A 46 -5.32 1.39 -12.61
CA TRP A 46 -4.36 2.47 -12.46
C TRP A 46 -3.77 2.85 -13.81
N LYS A 47 -3.88 4.13 -14.20
CA LYS A 47 -3.46 4.61 -15.54
C LYS A 47 -4.03 3.74 -16.68
N GLY A 48 -5.32 3.44 -16.61
CA GLY A 48 -6.06 2.62 -17.58
C GLY A 48 -5.85 1.11 -17.46
N LYS A 49 -4.82 0.65 -16.75
CA LYS A 49 -4.48 -0.78 -16.65
C LYS A 49 -5.12 -1.44 -15.43
N PRO A 50 -5.63 -2.68 -15.56
CA PRO A 50 -6.04 -3.48 -14.41
C PRO A 50 -4.89 -3.63 -13.40
N VAL A 51 -5.22 -3.61 -12.11
CA VAL A 51 -4.24 -3.76 -11.03
C VAL A 51 -4.46 -5.10 -10.34
N GLU A 52 -3.41 -5.92 -10.30
CA GLU A 52 -3.44 -7.19 -9.58
C GLU A 52 -3.78 -7.01 -8.09
N PRO A 53 -4.51 -7.95 -7.46
CA PRO A 53 -4.89 -7.87 -6.06
C PRO A 53 -3.71 -7.61 -5.12
N ALA A 54 -2.60 -8.36 -5.26
CA ALA A 54 -1.40 -8.16 -4.43
C ALA A 54 -0.86 -6.72 -4.52
N ARG A 55 -0.89 -6.13 -5.73
CA ARG A 55 -0.43 -4.76 -5.93
C ARG A 55 -1.41 -3.73 -5.37
N ARG A 56 -2.72 -3.98 -5.44
CA ARG A 56 -3.74 -3.16 -4.76
C ARG A 56 -3.54 -3.19 -3.26
N VAL A 57 -3.20 -4.34 -2.67
CA VAL A 57 -2.89 -4.44 -1.23
C VAL A 57 -1.64 -3.64 -0.88
N ILE A 58 -0.56 -3.74 -1.67
CA ILE A 58 0.65 -2.92 -1.45
C ILE A 58 0.28 -1.43 -1.48
N TYR A 59 -0.52 -1.01 -2.47
CA TYR A 59 -0.99 0.37 -2.57
C TYR A 59 -1.78 0.81 -1.35
N ALA A 60 -2.72 -0.01 -0.90
CA ALA A 60 -3.52 0.24 0.29
C ALA A 60 -2.63 0.38 1.53
N TYR A 61 -1.77 -0.61 1.77
CA TYR A 61 -0.93 -0.69 2.96
C TYR A 61 -0.03 0.54 3.11
N TYR A 62 0.63 0.95 2.03
CA TYR A 62 1.48 2.14 2.05
C TYR A 62 0.68 3.44 2.20
N ALA A 63 -0.54 3.52 1.66
CA ALA A 63 -1.40 4.68 1.87
C ALA A 63 -1.82 4.80 3.34
N LEU A 64 -2.19 3.68 3.98
CA LEU A 64 -2.60 3.65 5.37
C LEU A 64 -1.43 3.97 6.32
N LEU A 65 -0.27 3.34 6.15
CA LEU A 65 0.90 3.67 6.96
C LEU A 65 1.34 5.13 6.79
N GLN A 66 1.22 5.69 5.58
CA GLN A 66 1.51 7.10 5.35
C GLN A 66 0.50 8.02 6.04
N GLU A 67 -0.78 7.66 6.05
CA GLU A 67 -1.82 8.40 6.77
C GLU A 67 -1.55 8.40 8.28
N ILE A 68 -1.05 7.29 8.84
CA ILE A 68 -0.67 7.17 10.26
C ILE A 68 0.55 8.05 10.58
N GLN A 69 1.62 7.94 9.79
CA GLN A 69 2.88 8.65 10.04
C GLN A 69 2.80 10.16 9.76
N GLY A 70 2.04 10.58 8.74
CA GLY A 70 2.04 11.96 8.25
C GLY A 70 3.15 12.24 7.24
N GLU A 71 4.05 13.19 7.51
CA GLU A 71 5.17 13.55 6.61
C GLU A 71 6.45 12.78 6.97
N PRO A 72 7.35 12.48 6.00
CA PRO A 72 8.64 11.87 6.28
C PRO A 72 9.48 12.70 7.25
N ASP A 73 10.09 12.04 8.24
CA ASP A 73 10.87 12.64 9.32
C ASP A 73 12.35 12.20 9.32
N ILE A 74 12.75 11.39 8.34
CA ILE A 74 14.10 10.80 8.23
C ILE A 74 14.72 11.15 6.88
N ASP A 75 15.98 11.58 6.89
CA ASP A 75 16.76 11.73 5.67
C ASP A 75 17.09 10.34 5.07
N PRO A 76 16.67 10.02 3.84
CA PRO A 76 17.04 8.77 3.20
C PRO A 76 18.56 8.58 2.98
N ALA A 77 19.38 9.63 3.10
CA ALA A 77 20.84 9.56 3.00
C ALA A 77 21.52 9.13 4.32
N ASP A 78 20.83 9.22 5.46
CA ASP A 78 21.32 8.76 6.75
C ASP A 78 21.22 7.23 6.85
N ALA A 79 22.21 6.54 6.26
CA ALA A 79 22.21 5.09 6.16
C ALA A 79 22.10 4.40 7.53
N ALA A 80 22.76 4.93 8.56
CA ALA A 80 22.74 4.32 9.90
C ALA A 80 21.35 4.41 10.54
N LYS A 81 20.67 5.56 10.40
CA LYS A 81 19.31 5.74 10.93
C LYS A 81 18.29 4.91 10.15
N VAL A 82 18.43 4.84 8.83
CA VAL A 82 17.58 3.99 7.97
C VAL A 82 17.73 2.52 8.36
N GLU A 83 18.96 2.02 8.51
CA GLU A 83 19.20 0.61 8.88
C GLU A 83 18.67 0.29 10.28
N THR A 84 18.77 1.24 11.22
CA THR A 84 18.19 1.10 12.56
C THR A 84 16.67 0.93 12.48
N ILE A 85 15.96 1.78 11.73
CA ILE A 85 14.51 1.69 11.59
C ILE A 85 14.10 0.41 10.86
N ILE A 86 14.83 0.00 9.82
CA ILE A 86 14.54 -1.26 9.12
C ILE A 86 14.63 -2.44 10.09
N ARG A 87 15.68 -2.50 10.91
CA ARG A 87 15.88 -3.58 11.89
C ARG A 87 14.80 -3.58 12.97
N ASP A 88 14.43 -2.40 13.48
CA ASP A 88 13.61 -2.28 14.69
C ASP A 88 12.09 -2.21 14.37
N GLU A 89 11.72 -1.66 13.21
CA GLU A 89 10.34 -1.38 12.81
C GLU A 89 9.95 -2.02 11.46
N GLY A 90 10.92 -2.51 10.70
CA GLY A 90 10.71 -3.12 9.39
C GLY A 90 10.77 -2.15 8.21
N ILE A 91 10.92 -2.71 7.02
CA ILE A 91 11.14 -1.95 5.78
C ILE A 91 9.98 -1.04 5.38
N ALA A 92 8.75 -1.40 5.75
CA ALA A 92 7.57 -0.63 5.41
C ALA A 92 7.57 0.73 6.13
N LEU A 93 7.76 0.73 7.45
CA LEU A 93 7.86 1.97 8.24
C LEU A 93 9.08 2.79 7.83
N ALA A 94 10.23 2.17 7.58
CA ALA A 94 11.40 2.87 7.05
C ALA A 94 11.11 3.61 5.72
N CYS A 95 10.37 2.99 4.80
CA CYS A 95 9.97 3.63 3.55
C CYS A 95 9.01 4.82 3.76
N ILE A 96 8.13 4.75 4.77
CA ILE A 96 7.21 5.85 5.12
C ILE A 96 7.99 7.01 5.73
N ARG A 97 8.79 6.74 6.76
CA ARG A 97 9.59 7.72 7.49
C ARG A 97 10.63 8.44 6.65
N THR A 98 11.19 7.76 5.64
CA THR A 98 12.17 8.35 4.71
C THR A 98 11.56 9.00 3.47
N GLY A 99 10.29 8.72 3.17
CA GLY A 99 9.69 9.10 1.89
C GLY A 99 10.39 8.43 0.68
N SER A 100 11.05 7.29 0.86
CA SER A 100 11.78 6.57 -0.20
C SER A 100 11.24 5.16 -0.39
N ALA A 101 11.48 4.58 -1.57
CA ALA A 101 11.15 3.19 -1.87
C ALA A 101 12.23 2.20 -1.42
N LEU A 102 13.38 2.71 -0.93
CA LEU A 102 14.50 1.93 -0.37
C LEU A 102 14.86 0.70 -1.22
N THR A 103 14.91 0.87 -2.55
CA THR A 103 14.94 -0.21 -3.54
C THR A 103 16.15 -1.14 -3.49
N ARG A 104 17.16 -0.83 -2.67
CA ARG A 104 18.32 -1.70 -2.41
C ARG A 104 18.03 -2.84 -1.43
N TYR A 105 16.97 -2.74 -0.63
CA TYR A 105 16.60 -3.71 0.41
C TYR A 105 15.47 -4.67 -0.01
N ARG A 106 15.43 -5.11 -1.28
CA ARG A 106 14.29 -5.87 -1.83
C ARG A 106 14.01 -7.21 -1.15
N ASN A 107 15.03 -7.83 -0.54
CA ASN A 107 14.92 -9.16 0.06
C ASN A 107 14.16 -9.17 1.39
N GLU A 108 13.94 -7.99 1.99
CA GLU A 108 13.22 -7.85 3.27
C GLU A 108 11.71 -7.63 3.09
N TRP A 109 11.26 -7.51 1.85
CA TRP A 109 9.84 -7.32 1.55
C TRP A 109 9.08 -8.64 1.69
N PRO A 110 7.85 -8.62 2.23
CA PRO A 110 6.96 -9.77 2.14
C PRO A 110 6.81 -10.25 0.69
N PRO A 111 6.74 -11.56 0.44
CA PRO A 111 6.52 -12.08 -0.90
C PRO A 111 5.15 -11.63 -1.42
N LEU A 112 5.01 -11.49 -2.75
CA LEU A 112 3.74 -11.06 -3.37
C LEU A 112 2.52 -11.91 -2.95
N ARG A 113 2.74 -13.20 -2.64
CA ARG A 113 1.71 -14.09 -2.12
C ARG A 113 1.13 -13.58 -0.80
N TRP A 114 1.97 -13.14 0.13
CA TRP A 114 1.50 -12.62 1.43
C TRP A 114 0.54 -11.45 1.24
N TYR A 115 0.86 -10.52 0.32
CA TYR A 115 -0.02 -9.41 -0.01
C TYR A 115 -1.33 -9.88 -0.65
N ARG A 116 -1.28 -10.87 -1.54
CA ARG A 116 -2.48 -11.45 -2.15
C ARG A 116 -3.41 -12.05 -1.09
N ASP A 117 -2.86 -12.71 -0.08
CA ASP A 117 -3.63 -13.35 0.98
C ASP A 117 -4.37 -12.34 1.90
N GLN A 118 -4.04 -11.04 1.81
CA GLN A 118 -4.77 -9.97 2.50
C GLN A 118 -5.90 -9.37 1.66
N ALA A 119 -5.97 -9.68 0.36
CA ALA A 119 -6.92 -9.06 -0.54
C ALA A 119 -8.32 -9.64 -0.30
N PRO A 120 -9.38 -8.81 -0.31
CA PRO A 120 -10.75 -9.29 -0.40
C PRO A 120 -10.93 -10.18 -1.64
N GLU A 121 -11.75 -11.22 -1.53
CA GLU A 121 -12.01 -12.15 -2.63
C GLU A 121 -12.56 -11.44 -3.88
N SER A 122 -13.40 -10.42 -3.68
CA SER A 122 -13.98 -9.59 -4.75
C SER A 122 -12.92 -8.98 -5.67
N TRP A 123 -11.74 -8.61 -5.14
CA TRP A 123 -10.67 -8.02 -5.95
C TRP A 123 -10.10 -8.99 -6.97
N THR A 124 -10.09 -10.29 -6.65
CA THR A 124 -9.64 -11.33 -7.59
C THR A 124 -10.65 -11.45 -8.74
N SER A 125 -11.94 -11.56 -8.42
CA SER A 125 -13.00 -11.65 -9.42
C SER A 125 -13.05 -10.42 -10.34
N GLU A 126 -12.89 -9.21 -9.78
CA GLU A 126 -12.78 -7.97 -10.53
C GLU A 126 -11.58 -7.99 -11.49
N TYR A 127 -10.40 -8.35 -10.99
CA TYR A 127 -9.19 -8.37 -11.79
C TYR A 127 -9.32 -9.30 -13.00
N GLU A 128 -9.83 -10.51 -12.79
CA GLU A 128 -10.07 -11.46 -13.88
C GLU A 128 -11.11 -10.97 -14.88
N ALA A 129 -12.19 -10.34 -14.42
CA ALA A 129 -13.19 -9.75 -15.30
C ALA A 129 -12.60 -8.65 -16.17
N LEU A 130 -11.73 -7.80 -15.60
CA LEU A 130 -11.04 -6.74 -16.33
C LEU A 130 -10.03 -7.28 -17.35
N LEU A 131 -9.34 -8.38 -17.04
CA LEU A 131 -8.47 -9.06 -18.01
C LEU A 131 -9.28 -9.63 -19.18
N ARG A 132 -10.38 -10.33 -18.91
CA ARG A 132 -11.25 -10.89 -19.95
C ARG A 132 -11.81 -9.81 -20.88
N ALA A 133 -12.25 -8.68 -20.31
CA ALA A 133 -12.77 -7.56 -21.08
C ALA A 133 -11.70 -6.90 -21.96
N GLY A 134 -10.45 -6.84 -21.50
CA GLY A 134 -9.33 -6.27 -22.27
C GLY A 134 -8.76 -7.20 -23.35
N SER A 135 -9.00 -8.51 -23.26
CA SER A 135 -8.57 -9.49 -24.27
C SER A 135 -9.50 -9.61 -25.48
N GLY A 136 -10.66 -8.94 -25.47
CA GLY A 136 -11.65 -8.93 -26.55
C GLY A 136 -11.46 -7.84 -27.60
N GLU A 137 -10.46 -6.96 -27.45
CA GLU A 137 -10.11 -5.91 -28.41
C GLU A 137 -8.90 -6.35 -29.25
N HIS A 138 -9.11 -7.25 -30.21
CA HIS A 138 -8.14 -7.58 -31.25
C HIS A 138 -8.83 -7.82 -32.60
#